data_AF-A0A926TIY7-F1
#
_entry.id   AF-A0A926TIY7-F1
#
_cell.length_a   1.000
_cell.length_b   1.000
_cell.length_c   1.000
_cell.angle_alpha   90.00
_cell.angle_beta   90.00
_cell.angle_gamma   90.00
#
_symmetry.space_group_name_H-M   'P 1'
#
loop_
_entity.id
_entity.type
_entity.pdbx_description
1 polymer ?
#
loop_
_entity_poly.entity_id
_entity_poly.type
_entity_poly.pdbx_seq_one_letter_code
_entity_poly.pdbx_strand_id
1 'polypeptide(L)'
;MLSPIGQSVPQPTQDADLLQQLGFIPGLRELLMLRQVHALEHATVWVLSESSRHAYVGASQTDNERLGGMSTERGFYLYGEVKFDDLSRAVQIALRRITSGDWDLAVHPRCGTNLSVGMLLTAGLAVGMAIALPRGPIEQILGLGAATAMAARLTPDLGSLAQRYLTTAVPFNLAIANITPVRDSLGRSAHFVQVRWVE
;
A
#
# COMPACT_ATOMS: atom_id res chain seq x y z
N MET A 1 -0.78 32.69 1.80
CA MET A 1 -0.17 31.36 1.98
C MET A 1 -1.24 30.51 2.67
N LEU A 2 -2.09 29.84 1.87
CA LEU A 2 -3.19 29.04 2.39
C LEU A 2 -2.61 27.67 2.78
N SER A 3 -2.68 27.31 4.07
CA SER A 3 -2.37 25.95 4.52
C SER A 3 -3.24 24.96 3.74
N PRO A 4 -2.68 23.88 3.19
CA PRO A 4 -3.48 22.88 2.51
C PRO A 4 -4.42 22.25 3.52
N ILE A 5 -5.71 22.30 3.23
CA ILE A 5 -6.77 21.65 3.99
C ILE A 5 -6.41 20.16 4.12
N GLY A 6 -6.22 19.68 5.35
CA GLY A 6 -6.40 18.27 5.70
C GLY A 6 -5.20 17.32 5.71
N GLN A 7 -3.95 17.79 5.79
CA GLN A 7 -2.85 16.88 6.17
C GLN A 7 -2.82 16.72 7.69
N SER A 8 -3.56 15.75 8.23
CA SER A 8 -3.38 15.33 9.62
C SER A 8 -1.99 14.70 9.75
N VAL A 9 -1.11 15.37 10.48
CA VAL A 9 0.21 14.83 10.86
C VAL A 9 -0.01 13.51 11.62
N PRO A 10 0.53 12.38 11.16
CA PRO A 10 0.46 11.11 11.88
C PRO A 10 1.05 11.28 13.29
N GLN A 11 0.31 10.83 14.31
CA GLN A 11 0.79 10.88 15.70
C GLN A 11 1.34 9.53 16.14
N PRO A 12 2.53 9.50 16.78
CA PRO A 12 3.17 8.24 17.18
C PRO A 12 2.34 7.32 18.07
N THR A 13 1.49 7.88 18.93
CA THR A 13 0.69 7.11 19.90
C THR A 13 -0.69 6.73 19.37
N GLN A 14 -1.11 7.23 18.21
CA GLN A 14 -2.50 7.17 17.75
C GLN A 14 -3.07 5.74 17.76
N ASP A 15 -2.34 4.77 17.19
CA ASP A 15 -2.83 3.39 17.11
C ASP A 15 -2.72 2.66 18.46
N ALA A 16 -1.75 3.03 19.30
CA ALA A 16 -1.62 2.51 20.65
C ALA A 16 -2.78 2.98 21.55
N ASP A 17 -3.13 4.27 21.47
CA ASP A 17 -4.25 4.89 22.19
C ASP A 17 -5.58 4.27 21.76
N LEU A 18 -5.76 4.02 20.45
CA LEU A 18 -6.92 3.32 19.92
C LEU A 18 -7.04 1.90 20.47
N LEU A 19 -5.94 1.15 20.56
CA LEU A 19 -5.95 -0.18 21.18
C LEU A 19 -6.24 -0.14 22.68
N GLN A 20 -5.76 0.88 23.39
CA GLN A 20 -6.06 1.03 24.80
C GLN A 20 -7.55 1.29 25.05
N GLN A 21 -8.19 2.09 24.18
CA GLN A 21 -9.60 2.46 24.32
C GLN A 21 -10.56 1.39 23.77
N LEU A 22 -10.20 0.77 22.65
CA LEU A 22 -11.09 -0.10 21.86
C LEU A 22 -10.55 -1.52 21.66
N GLY A 23 -9.52 -1.92 22.40
CA GLY A 23 -8.87 -3.24 22.27
C GLY A 23 -9.78 -4.44 22.58
N PHE A 24 -10.98 -4.20 23.11
CA PHE A 24 -12.01 -5.23 23.26
C PHE A 24 -12.68 -5.63 21.93
N ILE A 25 -12.53 -4.82 20.87
CA ILE A 25 -13.10 -5.10 19.54
C ILE A 25 -12.25 -6.20 18.87
N PRO A 26 -12.84 -7.38 18.55
CA PRO A 26 -12.12 -8.45 17.88
C PRO A 26 -11.57 -7.99 16.53
N GLY A 27 -10.30 -8.30 16.23
CA GLY A 27 -9.68 -7.98 14.94
C GLY A 27 -9.10 -6.56 14.83
N LEU A 28 -9.32 -5.68 15.81
CA LEU A 28 -8.83 -4.30 15.73
C LEU A 28 -7.30 -4.24 15.68
N ARG A 29 -6.63 -5.03 16.52
CA ARG A 29 -5.16 -5.08 16.57
C ARG A 29 -4.59 -5.61 15.26
N GLU A 30 -5.19 -6.65 14.71
CA GLU A 30 -4.79 -7.25 13.44
C GLU A 30 -4.94 -6.25 12.30
N LEU A 31 -6.01 -5.47 12.29
CA LEU A 31 -6.24 -4.41 11.30
C LEU A 31 -5.23 -3.26 11.42
N LEU A 32 -4.95 -2.79 12.63
CA LEU A 32 -3.93 -1.74 12.86
C LEU A 32 -2.53 -2.23 12.50
N MET A 33 -2.17 -3.45 12.90
CA MET A 33 -0.94 -4.12 12.49
C MET A 33 -0.83 -4.19 10.96
N LEU A 34 -1.88 -4.67 10.28
CA LEU A 34 -1.87 -4.81 8.82
C LEU A 34 -1.61 -3.48 8.11
N ARG A 35 -2.24 -2.39 8.56
CA ARG A 35 -2.03 -1.05 7.99
C ARG A 35 -0.58 -0.56 8.16
N GLN A 36 0.00 -0.75 9.35
CA GLN A 36 1.38 -0.38 9.61
C GLN A 36 2.38 -1.24 8.81
N VAL A 37 2.12 -2.55 8.74
CA VAL A 37 2.91 -3.50 7.94
C VAL A 37 2.89 -3.11 6.46
N HIS A 38 1.72 -2.77 5.93
CA HIS A 38 1.54 -2.36 4.55
C HIS A 38 2.31 -1.08 4.19
N ALA A 39 2.33 -0.10 5.11
CA ALA A 39 3.17 1.08 4.92
C ALA A 39 4.67 0.75 4.92
N LEU A 40 5.12 -0.15 5.81
CA LEU A 40 6.51 -0.58 5.86
C LEU A 40 6.92 -1.38 4.61
N GLU A 41 6.02 -2.20 4.06
CA GLU A 41 6.21 -2.89 2.78
C GLU A 41 6.46 -1.87 1.65
N HIS A 42 5.57 -0.87 1.50
CA HIS A 42 5.71 0.19 0.51
C HIS A 42 7.04 0.94 0.67
N ALA A 43 7.37 1.34 1.89
CA ALA A 43 8.63 2.04 2.18
C ALA A 43 9.86 1.20 1.85
N THR A 44 9.82 -0.11 2.15
CA THR A 44 10.91 -1.05 1.82
C THR A 44 11.10 -1.15 0.32
N VAL A 45 9.99 -1.29 -0.42
CA VAL A 45 10.02 -1.33 -1.89
C VAL A 45 10.63 -0.05 -2.46
N TRP A 46 10.21 1.13 -1.99
CA TRP A 46 10.79 2.41 -2.42
C TRP A 46 12.31 2.49 -2.19
N VAL A 47 12.78 2.12 -0.99
CA VAL A 47 14.21 2.14 -0.66
C VAL A 47 15.03 1.17 -1.53
N LEU A 48 14.48 -0.01 -1.81
CA LEU A 48 15.10 -0.97 -2.73
C LEU A 48 15.20 -0.39 -4.14
N SER A 49 14.14 0.24 -4.65
CA SER A 49 14.16 0.87 -5.98
C SER A 49 15.18 1.98 -6.08
N GLU A 50 15.26 2.85 -5.06
CA GLU A 50 16.25 3.93 -5.01
C GLU A 50 17.68 3.38 -5.05
N SER A 51 17.96 2.30 -4.32
CA SER A 51 19.28 1.66 -4.27
C SER A 51 19.67 1.06 -5.63
N SER A 52 18.73 0.42 -6.32
CA SER A 52 18.94 -0.14 -7.67
C SER A 52 19.20 0.95 -8.71
N ARG A 53 18.55 2.12 -8.60
CA ARG A 53 18.76 3.26 -9.50
C ARG A 53 20.16 3.87 -9.40
N HIS A 54 20.79 3.81 -8.23
CA HIS A 54 22.17 4.27 -8.05
C HIS A 54 23.21 3.28 -8.63
N ALA A 55 22.85 2.01 -8.77
CA ALA A 55 23.72 0.98 -9.34
C ALA A 55 23.71 0.95 -10.88
N TYR A 56 22.64 1.43 -11.53
CA TYR A 56 22.50 1.46 -12.98
C TYR A 56 22.06 2.85 -13.47
N VAL A 57 23.00 3.58 -14.11
CA VAL A 57 22.75 4.85 -14.80
C VAL A 57 21.95 4.55 -16.09
N GLY A 58 20.63 4.42 -15.95
CA GLY A 58 19.71 4.05 -17.03
C GLY A 58 18.38 3.45 -16.54
N ALA A 59 18.29 3.09 -15.26
CA ALA A 59 17.08 2.58 -14.62
C ALA A 59 15.98 3.65 -14.55
N SER A 60 14.97 3.52 -15.43
CA SER A 60 13.71 4.25 -15.34
C SER A 60 13.03 3.97 -13.98
N GLN A 61 12.12 4.84 -13.51
CA GLN A 61 11.29 4.61 -12.31
C GLN A 61 10.52 3.26 -12.35
N THR A 62 10.48 2.61 -13.51
CA THR A 62 9.86 1.32 -13.80
C THR A 62 10.70 0.09 -13.42
N ASP A 63 11.97 0.21 -13.01
CA ASP A 63 12.79 -0.96 -12.59
C ASP A 63 12.28 -1.69 -11.34
N ASN A 64 11.23 -1.14 -10.71
CA ASN A 64 10.48 -1.80 -9.66
C ASN A 64 9.57 -2.95 -10.17
N GLU A 65 9.45 -3.14 -11.49
CA GLU A 65 8.63 -4.16 -12.16
C GLU A 65 8.79 -5.59 -11.60
N ARG A 66 9.94 -5.91 -11.01
CA ARG A 66 10.25 -7.26 -10.52
C ARG A 66 9.96 -7.49 -9.04
N LEU A 67 9.65 -6.43 -8.28
CA LEU A 67 9.34 -6.54 -6.86
C LEU A 67 7.82 -6.48 -6.65
N GLY A 68 7.30 -7.51 -5.97
CA GLY A 68 5.91 -7.59 -5.51
C GLY A 68 5.86 -7.79 -4.01
N GLY A 69 4.90 -7.15 -3.34
CA GLY A 69 4.71 -7.30 -1.90
C GLY A 69 3.34 -7.86 -1.57
N MET A 70 3.25 -8.53 -0.41
CA MET A 70 2.01 -9.03 0.15
C MET A 70 2.05 -8.91 1.68
N SER A 71 1.31 -7.94 2.20
CA SER A 71 1.22 -7.66 3.63
C SER A 71 0.24 -8.57 4.37
N THR A 72 0.58 -8.86 5.63
CA THR A 72 -0.23 -9.60 6.61
C THR A 72 -0.17 -8.88 7.96
N GLU A 73 -0.99 -9.28 8.93
CA GLU A 73 -0.94 -8.76 10.29
C GLU A 73 0.35 -9.12 11.06
N ARG A 74 1.18 -10.02 10.53
CA ARG A 74 2.43 -10.51 11.17
C ARG A 74 3.71 -10.01 10.48
N GLY A 75 3.58 -9.31 9.36
CA GLY A 75 4.70 -8.99 8.49
C GLY A 75 4.31 -9.05 7.01
N PHE A 76 5.27 -8.88 6.13
CA PHE A 76 5.01 -8.89 4.69
C PHE A 76 5.94 -9.84 3.95
N TYR A 77 5.43 -10.41 2.87
CA TYR A 77 6.23 -11.13 1.89
C TYR A 77 6.74 -10.16 0.85
N LEU A 78 8.01 -10.26 0.51
CA LEU A 78 8.61 -9.58 -0.62
C LEU A 78 9.04 -10.62 -1.66
N TYR A 79 8.40 -10.59 -2.81
CA TYR A 79 8.68 -11.41 -3.97
C TYR A 79 9.59 -10.65 -4.93
N GLY A 80 10.54 -11.37 -5.53
CA GLY A 80 11.48 -10.84 -6.50
C GLY A 80 12.94 -11.19 -6.16
N GLU A 81 13.84 -10.87 -7.08
CA GLU A 81 15.26 -11.12 -6.93
C GLU A 81 15.91 -10.00 -6.10
N VAL A 82 15.98 -10.21 -4.78
CA VAL A 82 16.66 -9.29 -3.85
C VAL A 82 17.62 -10.11 -2.98
N LYS A 83 18.85 -9.61 -2.84
CA LYS A 83 19.83 -10.21 -1.92
C LYS A 83 19.39 -9.96 -0.48
N PHE A 84 19.53 -10.98 0.37
CA PHE A 84 19.15 -10.91 1.78
C PHE A 84 19.73 -9.67 2.50
N ASP A 85 21.01 -9.37 2.29
CA ASP A 85 21.67 -8.24 2.94
C ASP A 85 21.12 -6.88 2.49
N ASP A 86 20.76 -6.76 1.21
CA ASP A 86 20.16 -5.54 0.66
C ASP A 86 18.73 -5.36 1.18
N LEU A 87 17.95 -6.44 1.27
CA LEU A 87 16.63 -6.41 1.90
C LEU A 87 16.74 -6.02 3.37
N SER A 88 17.61 -6.68 4.13
CA SER A 88 17.81 -6.41 5.55
C SER A 88 18.15 -4.95 5.82
N ARG A 89 19.05 -4.38 5.00
CA ARG A 89 19.39 -2.95 5.06
C ARG A 89 18.20 -2.06 4.68
N ALA A 90 17.49 -2.41 3.60
CA ALA A 90 16.39 -1.60 3.08
C ALA A 90 15.21 -1.52 4.05
N VAL A 91 14.79 -2.62 4.69
CA VAL A 91 13.70 -2.62 5.68
C VAL A 91 14.04 -1.71 6.85
N GLN A 92 15.29 -1.74 7.32
CA GLN A 92 15.75 -0.88 8.43
C GLN A 92 15.77 0.59 8.04
N ILE A 93 16.23 0.92 6.82
CA ILE A 93 16.20 2.30 6.30
C ILE A 93 14.75 2.77 6.12
N ALA A 94 13.90 1.92 5.56
CA ALA A 94 12.49 2.20 5.32
C ALA A 94 11.76 2.52 6.63
N LEU A 95 11.88 1.66 7.64
CA LEU A 95 11.28 1.87 8.96
C LEU A 95 11.74 3.20 9.58
N ARG A 96 13.05 3.50 9.53
CA ARG A 96 13.57 4.77 10.04
C ARG A 96 13.02 5.97 9.28
N ARG A 97 13.05 5.96 7.95
CA ARG A 97 12.61 7.09 7.12
C ARG A 97 11.13 7.40 7.30
N ILE A 98 10.28 6.38 7.18
CA ILE A 98 8.83 6.57 7.28
C ILE A 98 8.40 7.03 8.68
N THR A 99 9.06 6.57 9.74
CA THR A 99 8.78 7.03 11.11
C THR A 99 9.39 8.40 11.41
N SER A 100 10.38 8.85 10.63
CA SER A 100 11.06 10.15 10.81
C SER A 100 10.47 11.29 9.98
N GLY A 101 9.41 11.04 9.19
CA GLY A 101 8.71 12.10 8.44
C GLY A 101 8.53 11.85 6.94
N ASP A 102 9.18 10.84 6.37
CA ASP A 102 9.01 10.47 4.95
C ASP A 102 7.69 9.69 4.75
N TRP A 103 6.56 10.27 5.16
CA TRP A 103 5.26 9.58 5.20
C TRP A 103 4.72 9.21 3.82
N ASP A 104 5.16 9.89 2.76
CA ASP A 104 4.78 9.54 1.39
C ASP A 104 5.30 8.16 0.96
N LEU A 105 6.29 7.60 1.68
CA LEU A 105 6.72 6.21 1.51
C LEU A 105 5.60 5.20 1.84
N ALA A 106 4.56 5.60 2.58
CA ALA A 106 3.40 4.76 2.90
C ALA A 106 2.48 4.54 1.70
N VAL A 107 2.65 5.28 0.60
CA VAL A 107 1.81 5.19 -0.60
C VAL A 107 2.66 4.75 -1.77
N HIS A 108 2.16 3.78 -2.54
CA HIS A 108 2.87 3.25 -3.70
C HIS A 108 1.97 3.21 -4.95
N PRO A 109 2.44 3.63 -6.13
CA PRO A 109 1.62 3.73 -7.34
C PRO A 109 1.10 2.39 -7.85
N ARG A 110 1.80 1.28 -7.52
CA ARG A 110 1.44 -0.08 -7.94
C ARG A 110 0.80 -0.92 -6.83
N CYS A 111 0.31 -0.29 -5.76
CA CYS A 111 -0.40 -1.00 -4.70
C CYS A 111 -1.70 -1.62 -5.23
N GLY A 112 -2.01 -2.85 -4.79
CA GLY A 112 -3.25 -3.55 -5.13
C GLY A 112 -4.51 -2.76 -4.77
N THR A 113 -4.46 -1.91 -3.73
CA THR A 113 -5.54 -0.99 -3.36
C THR A 113 -6.00 -0.12 -4.54
N ASN A 114 -5.07 0.34 -5.40
CA ASN A 114 -5.44 1.15 -6.57
C ASN A 114 -6.31 0.36 -7.55
N LEU A 115 -5.98 -0.91 -7.78
CA LEU A 115 -6.76 -1.79 -8.64
C LEU A 115 -8.17 -2.03 -8.03
N SER A 116 -8.25 -2.32 -6.74
CA SER A 116 -9.52 -2.53 -6.04
C SER A 116 -10.42 -1.28 -6.11
N VAL A 117 -9.85 -0.09 -5.88
CA VAL A 117 -10.58 1.19 -6.01
C VAL A 117 -11.06 1.39 -7.45
N GLY A 118 -10.21 1.14 -8.44
CA GLY A 118 -10.60 1.28 -9.84
C GLY A 118 -11.73 0.33 -10.25
N MET A 119 -11.68 -0.93 -9.79
CA MET A 119 -12.76 -1.90 -10.01
C MET A 119 -14.07 -1.45 -9.37
N LEU A 120 -14.02 -0.98 -8.11
CA LEU A 120 -15.21 -0.49 -7.40
C LEU A 120 -15.83 0.72 -8.09
N LEU A 121 -15.01 1.70 -8.50
CA LEU A 121 -15.47 2.89 -9.23
C LEU A 121 -16.08 2.51 -10.58
N THR A 122 -15.41 1.63 -11.34
CA THR A 122 -15.89 1.20 -12.65
C THR A 122 -17.23 0.48 -12.50
N ALA A 123 -17.34 -0.47 -11.58
CA ALA A 123 -18.58 -1.20 -11.33
C ALA A 123 -19.71 -0.27 -10.87
N GLY A 124 -19.45 0.61 -9.90
CA GLY A 124 -20.44 1.54 -9.37
C GLY A 124 -20.94 2.53 -10.43
N LEU A 125 -20.03 3.13 -11.21
CA LEU A 125 -20.38 4.05 -12.29
C LEU A 125 -21.10 3.32 -13.44
N ALA A 126 -20.69 2.11 -13.79
CA ALA A 126 -21.35 1.32 -14.83
C ALA A 126 -22.79 0.98 -14.43
N VAL A 127 -23.02 0.55 -13.18
CA VAL A 127 -24.37 0.31 -12.65
C VAL A 127 -25.18 1.60 -12.64
N GLY A 128 -24.60 2.71 -12.21
CA GLY A 128 -25.26 4.02 -12.22
C GLY A 128 -25.69 4.45 -13.63
N MET A 129 -24.80 4.33 -14.62
CA MET A 129 -25.09 4.62 -16.02
C MET A 129 -26.16 3.67 -16.59
N ALA A 130 -26.11 2.38 -16.25
CA ALA A 130 -27.09 1.40 -16.71
C ALA A 130 -28.51 1.70 -16.20
N ILE A 131 -28.63 2.26 -14.99
CA ILE A 131 -29.90 2.70 -14.41
C ILE A 131 -30.36 4.05 -15.00
N ALA A 132 -29.42 4.98 -15.22
CA ALA A 132 -29.73 6.35 -15.65
C ALA A 132 -30.05 6.47 -17.15
N LEU A 133 -29.45 5.63 -18.00
CA LEU A 133 -29.64 5.68 -19.45
C LEU A 133 -30.77 4.75 -19.93
N PRO A 134 -31.36 5.01 -21.11
CA PRO A 134 -32.26 4.07 -21.77
C PRO A 134 -31.62 2.68 -21.93
N ARG A 135 -32.45 1.63 -21.89
CA ARG A 135 -32.00 0.23 -22.00
C ARG A 135 -31.65 -0.21 -23.43
N GLY A 136 -31.41 0.73 -24.34
CA GLY A 136 -30.98 0.44 -25.70
C GLY A 136 -29.51 0.03 -25.73
N PRO A 137 -29.09 -0.85 -26.66
CA PRO A 137 -27.74 -1.40 -26.68
C PRO A 137 -26.66 -0.34 -26.91
N ILE A 138 -26.95 0.69 -27.72
CA ILE A 138 -25.99 1.76 -28.02
C ILE A 138 -25.76 2.63 -26.79
N GLU A 139 -26.84 3.05 -26.13
CA GLU A 139 -26.80 3.89 -24.93
C GLU A 139 -26.05 3.17 -23.81
N GLN A 140 -26.28 1.87 -23.63
CA GLN A 140 -25.61 1.06 -22.61
C GLN A 140 -24.11 0.88 -22.90
N ILE A 141 -23.73 0.65 -24.15
CA ILE A 141 -22.31 0.57 -24.55
C ILE A 141 -21.61 1.92 -24.32
N LEU A 142 -22.24 3.03 -24.74
CA LEU A 142 -21.69 4.37 -24.52
C LEU A 142 -21.61 4.71 -23.03
N GLY A 143 -22.63 4.35 -22.25
CA GLY A 143 -22.66 4.52 -20.80
C GLY A 143 -21.55 3.73 -20.10
N LEU A 144 -21.32 2.47 -20.50
CA LEU A 144 -20.22 1.66 -19.98
C LEU A 144 -18.85 2.26 -20.35
N GLY A 145 -18.68 2.73 -21.58
CA GLY A 145 -17.46 3.43 -22.02
C GLY A 145 -17.18 4.69 -21.21
N ALA A 146 -18.20 5.52 -21.00
CA ALA A 146 -18.12 6.73 -20.19
C ALA A 146 -17.81 6.42 -18.71
N ALA A 147 -18.47 5.43 -18.13
CA ALA A 147 -18.21 4.97 -16.76
C ALA A 147 -16.76 4.50 -16.58
N THR A 148 -16.26 3.68 -17.51
CA THR A 148 -14.89 3.18 -17.47
C THR A 148 -13.87 4.31 -17.61
N ALA A 149 -14.09 5.25 -18.54
CA ALA A 149 -13.20 6.40 -18.71
C ALA A 149 -13.17 7.30 -17.47
N MET A 150 -14.33 7.57 -16.87
CA MET A 150 -14.43 8.35 -15.64
C MET A 150 -13.76 7.64 -14.47
N ALA A 151 -13.99 6.33 -14.30
CA ALA A 151 -13.32 5.54 -13.26
C ALA A 151 -11.79 5.58 -13.42
N ALA A 152 -11.29 5.36 -14.64
CA ALA A 152 -9.85 5.42 -14.93
C ALA A 152 -9.24 6.78 -14.59
N ARG A 153 -9.97 7.89 -14.82
CA ARG A 153 -9.50 9.23 -14.47
C ARG A 153 -9.44 9.50 -12.96
N LEU A 154 -10.38 8.95 -12.20
CA LEU A 154 -10.50 9.15 -10.76
C LEU A 154 -9.64 8.19 -9.92
N THR A 155 -9.33 7.01 -10.47
CA THR A 155 -8.64 5.92 -9.75
C THR A 155 -7.30 6.33 -9.16
N PRO A 156 -6.39 7.04 -9.86
CA PRO A 156 -5.08 7.37 -9.27
C PRO A 156 -5.19 8.19 -7.98
N ASP A 157 -6.04 9.21 -7.98
CA ASP A 157 -6.20 10.12 -6.85
C ASP A 157 -6.96 9.42 -5.70
N LEU A 158 -8.09 8.77 -6.00
CA LEU A 158 -8.89 8.06 -5.00
C LEU A 158 -8.18 6.82 -4.44
N GLY A 159 -7.38 6.14 -5.26
CA GLY A 159 -6.55 5.02 -4.84
C GLY A 159 -5.45 5.45 -3.87
N SER A 160 -4.77 6.57 -4.16
CA SER A 160 -3.79 7.16 -3.24
C SER A 160 -4.41 7.58 -1.91
N LEU A 161 -5.60 8.18 -1.93
CA LEU A 161 -6.34 8.53 -0.72
C LEU A 161 -6.75 7.29 0.08
N ALA A 162 -7.27 6.25 -0.58
CA ALA A 162 -7.61 4.99 0.06
C ALA A 162 -6.39 4.34 0.70
N GLN A 163 -5.23 4.37 0.03
CA GLN A 163 -3.98 3.93 0.64
C GLN A 163 -3.68 4.71 1.92
N ARG A 164 -3.54 6.03 1.80
CA ARG A 164 -3.12 6.91 2.90
C ARG A 164 -4.03 6.83 4.12
N TYR A 165 -5.34 6.75 3.92
CA TYR A 165 -6.31 6.90 5.01
C TYR A 165 -6.96 5.58 5.45
N LEU A 166 -7.00 4.55 4.60
CA LEU A 166 -7.69 3.30 4.89
C LEU A 166 -6.74 2.10 4.98
N THR A 167 -5.83 1.93 4.03
CA THR A 167 -5.06 0.68 3.94
C THR A 167 -3.64 0.76 4.47
N THR A 168 -3.12 1.96 4.75
CA THR A 168 -1.79 2.16 5.34
C THR A 168 -1.84 3.06 6.58
N ALA A 169 -0.80 2.96 7.41
CA ALA A 169 -0.58 3.79 8.59
C ALA A 169 0.93 3.85 8.87
N VAL A 170 1.45 4.96 9.40
CA VAL A 170 2.89 5.07 9.71
C VAL A 170 3.25 4.04 10.80
N PRO A 171 4.29 3.21 10.61
CA PRO A 171 4.60 2.08 11.49
C PRO A 171 5.32 2.48 12.78
N PHE A 172 4.68 3.31 13.62
CA PHE A 172 5.24 3.75 14.89
C PHE A 172 5.33 2.64 15.94
N ASN A 173 4.46 1.64 15.84
CA ASN A 173 4.34 0.55 16.81
C ASN A 173 4.91 -0.76 16.29
N LEU A 174 5.78 -0.73 15.28
CA LEU A 174 6.39 -1.94 14.72
C LEU A 174 7.89 -2.01 14.99
N ALA A 175 8.34 -3.21 15.37
CA ALA A 175 9.74 -3.59 15.31
C ALA A 175 9.91 -4.80 14.38
N ILE A 176 10.99 -4.79 13.60
CA ILE A 176 11.37 -5.92 12.75
C ILE A 176 11.85 -7.05 13.68
N ALA A 177 11.21 -8.21 13.59
CA ALA A 177 11.50 -9.36 14.42
C ALA A 177 12.47 -10.33 13.74
N ASN A 178 12.23 -10.63 12.46
CA ASN A 178 13.06 -11.55 11.69
C ASN A 178 12.88 -11.32 10.19
N ILE A 179 13.85 -11.76 9.39
CA ILE A 179 13.73 -11.84 7.93
C ILE A 179 14.12 -13.25 7.53
N THR A 180 13.23 -13.98 6.88
CA THR A 180 13.47 -15.36 6.49
C THR A 180 13.24 -15.57 5.00
N PRO A 181 14.12 -16.30 4.29
CA PRO A 181 13.80 -16.75 2.95
C PRO A 181 12.68 -17.79 3.03
N VAL A 182 11.69 -17.65 2.16
CA VAL A 182 10.53 -18.53 2.08
C VAL A 182 10.23 -18.88 0.62
N ARG A 183 9.51 -19.98 0.42
CA ARG A 183 8.91 -20.32 -0.86
C ARG A 183 7.41 -20.42 -0.66
N ASP A 184 6.64 -19.82 -1.56
CA ASP A 184 5.20 -20.00 -1.54
C ASP A 184 4.80 -21.39 -2.08
N SER A 185 3.50 -21.71 -2.01
CA SER A 185 2.95 -22.97 -2.49
C SER A 185 3.14 -23.20 -4.00
N LEU A 186 3.41 -22.14 -4.77
CA LEU A 186 3.72 -22.19 -6.20
C LEU A 186 5.23 -22.28 -6.47
N GLY A 187 6.05 -22.41 -5.42
CA GLY A 187 7.50 -22.54 -5.50
C GLY A 187 8.25 -21.23 -5.73
N ARG A 188 7.57 -20.09 -5.75
CA ARG A 188 8.18 -18.77 -5.97
C ARG A 188 8.99 -18.36 -4.75
N SER A 189 10.21 -17.88 -5.00
CA SER A 189 11.11 -17.39 -3.95
C SER A 189 10.60 -16.04 -3.42
N ALA A 190 10.56 -15.90 -2.10
CA ALA A 190 10.24 -14.65 -1.43
C ALA A 190 11.05 -14.54 -0.14
N HIS A 191 10.99 -13.36 0.47
CA HIS A 191 11.45 -13.16 1.84
C HIS A 191 10.26 -12.75 2.69
N PHE A 192 10.10 -13.38 3.85
CA PHE A 192 9.12 -12.94 4.84
C PHE A 192 9.80 -12.04 5.87
N VAL A 193 9.39 -10.79 5.91
CA VAL A 193 9.80 -9.80 6.90
C VAL A 193 8.79 -9.85 8.03
N GLN A 194 9.14 -10.56 9.09
CA GLN A 194 8.31 -10.69 10.28
C GLN A 194 8.47 -9.44 11.15
N VAL A 195 7.35 -8.93 11.65
CA VAL A 195 7.32 -7.82 12.60
C VAL A 195 6.64 -8.23 13.91
N ARG A 196 6.81 -7.41 14.93
CA ARG A 196 6.06 -7.48 16.17
C ARG A 196 5.61 -6.10 16.59
N TRP A 197 4.49 -6.03 17.28
CA TRP A 197 4.02 -4.81 17.93
C TRP A 197 4.98 -4.38 19.04
N VAL A 198 5.23 -3.08 19.16
CA VAL A 198 5.94 -2.42 20.25
C VAL A 198 5.11 -1.22 20.73
N GLU A 199 5.05 -1.06 22.06
CA GLU A 199 4.40 0.08 22.72
C GLU A 199 5.28 1.33 22.67
#